data_AF-A0A348ZT51-F1
#
_entry.id   AF-A0A348ZT51-F1
#
_cell.length_a   1.000
_cell.length_b   1.000
_cell.length_c   1.000
_cell.angle_alpha   90.00
_cell.angle_beta   90.00
_cell.angle_gamma   90.00
#
_symmetry.space_group_name_H-M   'P 1'
#
loop_
_entity.id
_entity.type
_entity.pdbx_description
1 polymer ?
#
loop_
_entity_poly.entity_id
_entity_poly.type
_entity_poly.pdbx_seq_one_letter_code
_entity_poly.pdbx_strand_id
1 'polypeptide(L)'
;MIDYRAHEVTMRKTSSISLRVPEELAARLDNLSKATDRSRSYLATLAIEEFVAVQEWQVEAIKEGIADADQGRILSHEKAISELETWGSK
;
A
#
# COMPACT_ATOMS: atom_id res chain seq x y z
N MET A 1 14.57 -40.92 -21.17
CA MET A 1 15.05 -39.53 -21.21
C MET A 1 13.95 -38.70 -20.58
N ILE A 2 14.19 -38.17 -19.37
CA ILE A 2 13.12 -37.65 -18.50
C ILE A 2 12.60 -36.32 -19.05
N ASP A 3 11.29 -36.22 -19.16
CA ASP A 3 10.55 -35.06 -19.66
C ASP A 3 10.67 -33.89 -18.67
N TYR A 4 11.41 -32.84 -19.05
CA TYR A 4 11.70 -31.67 -18.22
C TYR A 4 10.56 -30.62 -18.31
N ARG A 5 9.31 -31.08 -18.21
CA ARG A 5 8.09 -30.28 -18.37
C ARG A 5 7.37 -30.09 -17.03
N ALA A 6 7.97 -29.37 -16.07
CA ALA A 6 7.24 -28.92 -14.86
C ALA A 6 7.96 -27.85 -14.00
N HIS A 7 8.68 -26.89 -14.59
CA HIS A 7 9.19 -25.74 -13.82
C HIS A 7 8.88 -24.40 -14.51
N GLU A 8 7.67 -24.23 -15.03
CA GLU A 8 7.04 -22.91 -15.03
C GLU A 8 6.45 -22.68 -13.64
N VAL A 9 7.34 -22.47 -12.65
CA VAL A 9 6.98 -21.57 -11.56
C VAL A 9 6.81 -20.23 -12.27
N THR A 10 5.58 -19.76 -12.45
CA THR A 10 5.28 -18.43 -12.98
C THR A 10 6.16 -17.42 -12.25
N MET A 11 7.30 -17.04 -12.86
CA MET A 11 8.10 -15.95 -12.34
C MET A 11 7.17 -14.75 -12.35
N ARG A 12 6.90 -14.18 -11.17
CA ARG A 12 6.17 -12.91 -11.09
C ARG A 12 6.90 -11.94 -11.99
N LYS A 13 6.21 -11.47 -13.04
CA LYS A 13 6.78 -10.51 -13.98
C LYS A 13 7.15 -9.26 -13.19
N THR A 14 8.43 -8.94 -13.13
CA THR A 14 8.94 -7.74 -12.45
C THR A 14 9.09 -6.60 -13.46
N SER A 15 8.90 -5.38 -12.97
CA SER A 15 9.13 -4.14 -13.72
C SER A 15 10.19 -3.32 -13.00
N SER A 16 11.10 -2.70 -13.74
CA SER A 16 12.13 -1.82 -13.17
C SER A 16 11.63 -0.39 -13.07
N ILE A 17 11.78 0.23 -11.90
CA ILE A 17 11.59 1.67 -11.71
C ILE A 17 12.93 2.31 -11.32
N SER A 18 13.20 3.51 -11.84
CA SER A 18 14.40 4.28 -11.49
C SER A 18 14.00 5.44 -10.58
N LEU A 19 14.58 5.50 -9.38
CA LEU A 19 14.24 6.48 -8.35
C LEU A 19 15.44 7.41 -8.13
N ARG A 20 15.18 8.72 -8.05
CA ARG A 20 16.14 9.68 -7.48
C ARG A 20 15.76 9.96 -6.05
N VAL A 21 16.72 9.78 -5.15
CA VAL A 21 16.56 10.02 -3.71
C VAL A 21 17.68 10.94 -3.21
N PRO A 22 17.44 11.71 -2.15
CA PRO A 22 18.51 12.45 -1.48
C PRO A 22 19.65 11.52 -1.04
N GLU A 23 20.89 12.00 -1.10
CA GLU A 23 22.08 11.21 -0.73
C GLU A 23 22.00 10.67 0.71
N GLU A 24 21.51 11.49 1.64
CA GLU A 24 21.28 11.09 3.03
C GLU A 24 20.34 9.88 3.14
N LEU A 25 19.26 9.86 2.35
CA LEU A 25 18.33 8.73 2.34
C LEU A 25 18.98 7.47 1.76
N ALA A 26 19.79 7.61 0.71
CA ALA A 26 20.53 6.50 0.14
C ALA A 26 21.51 5.88 1.16
N ALA A 27 22.21 6.72 1.93
CA ALA A 27 23.12 6.27 2.99
C ALA A 27 22.36 5.56 4.13
N ARG A 28 21.22 6.10 4.56
CA ARG A 28 20.35 5.45 5.57
C ARG A 28 19.85 4.08 5.10
N LEU A 29 19.43 3.99 3.83
CA LEU A 29 18.97 2.72 3.24
C LEU A 29 20.11 1.70 3.15
N ASP A 30 21.32 2.13 2.81
CA ASP A 30 22.51 1.27 2.77
C ASP A 30 22.85 0.70 4.16
N ASN A 31 22.81 1.53 5.21
CA ASN A 31 23.02 1.09 6.58
C ASN A 31 21.95 0.08 7.04
N LEU A 32 20.68 0.34 6.73
CA LEU A 32 19.59 -0.58 7.05
C LEU A 32 19.74 -1.93 6.32
N SER A 33 20.18 -1.89 5.06
CA SER A 33 20.42 -3.09 4.25
C SER A 33 21.46 -4.02 4.90
N LYS A 34 22.56 -3.46 5.42
CA LYS A 34 23.61 -4.20 6.13
C LYS A 34 23.12 -4.75 7.47
N ALA A 35 22.37 -3.94 8.23
CA ALA A 35 21.88 -4.34 9.55
C ALA A 35 20.83 -5.45 9.50
N THR A 36 20.11 -5.60 8.39
CA THR A 36 19.00 -6.54 8.23
C THR A 36 19.34 -7.73 7.33
N ASP A 37 20.53 -7.76 6.73
CA ASP A 37 20.93 -8.74 5.70
C ASP A 37 19.91 -8.81 4.53
N ARG A 38 19.47 -7.63 4.08
CA ARG A 38 18.53 -7.47 2.95
C ARG A 38 19.11 -6.53 1.91
N SER A 39 18.77 -6.73 0.65
CA SER A 39 19.21 -5.83 -0.42
C SER A 39 18.48 -4.49 -0.36
N ARG A 40 19.14 -3.42 -0.84
CA ARG A 40 18.51 -2.09 -0.97
C ARG A 40 17.23 -2.15 -1.81
N SER A 41 17.23 -2.94 -2.89
CA SER A 41 16.05 -3.12 -3.75
C SER A 41 14.91 -3.81 -3.03
N TYR A 42 15.19 -4.82 -2.18
CA TYR A 42 14.16 -5.46 -1.36
C TYR A 42 13.52 -4.47 -0.40
N LEU A 43 14.34 -3.72 0.35
CA LEU A 43 13.83 -2.73 1.32
C LEU A 43 13.06 -1.59 0.64
N ALA A 44 13.53 -1.12 -0.51
CA ALA A 44 12.83 -0.10 -1.30
C ALA A 44 11.50 -0.63 -1.83
N THR A 45 11.45 -1.88 -2.30
CA THR A 45 10.20 -2.50 -2.77
C THR A 45 9.21 -2.65 -1.62
N LEU A 46 9.67 -3.13 -0.46
CA LEU A 46 8.83 -3.26 0.73
C LEU A 46 8.23 -1.91 1.16
N ALA A 47 9.05 -0.86 1.22
CA ALA A 47 8.57 0.47 1.58
C ALA A 47 7.55 1.04 0.58
N ILE A 48 7.73 0.74 -0.71
CA ILE A 48 6.78 1.14 -1.77
C ILE A 48 5.48 0.34 -1.66
N GLU A 49 5.56 -0.98 -1.43
CA GLU A 49 4.37 -1.83 -1.23
C GLU A 49 3.54 -1.36 -0.04
N GLU A 50 4.17 -1.09 1.10
CA GLU A 50 3.50 -0.56 2.30
C GLU A 50 2.86 0.81 2.04
N PHE A 51 3.57 1.71 1.36
CA PHE A 51 3.04 3.03 1.02
C PHE A 51 1.82 2.91 0.09
N VAL A 52 1.95 2.14 -1.00
CA VAL A 52 0.88 1.98 -2.01
C VAL A 52 -0.35 1.35 -1.37
N ALA A 53 -0.20 0.31 -0.56
CA ALA A 53 -1.34 -0.35 0.09
C ALA A 53 -2.20 0.61 0.93
N VAL A 54 -1.55 1.52 1.68
CA VAL A 54 -2.25 2.54 2.48
C VAL A 54 -2.96 3.55 1.58
N GLN A 55 -2.29 4.02 0.53
CA GLN A 55 -2.84 5.04 -0.36
C GLN A 55 -3.98 4.51 -1.23
N GLU A 56 -3.89 3.26 -1.71
CA GLU A 56 -4.94 2.64 -2.54
C GLU A 56 -6.24 2.50 -1.76
N TRP A 57 -6.19 1.99 -0.52
CA TRP A 57 -7.36 1.92 0.34
C TRP A 57 -8.00 3.30 0.57
N GLN A 58 -7.18 4.31 0.87
CA GLN A 58 -7.69 5.66 1.14
C GLN A 58 -8.34 6.28 -0.09
N VAL A 59 -7.71 6.14 -1.25
CA VAL A 59 -8.24 6.65 -2.52
C VAL A 59 -9.56 5.95 -2.88
N GLU A 60 -9.64 4.64 -2.68
CA GLU A 60 -10.87 3.90 -2.96
C GLU A 60 -12.01 4.29 -2.02
N ALA A 61 -11.73 4.39 -0.71
CA ALA A 61 -12.72 4.82 0.27
C ALA A 61 -13.26 6.24 -0.03
N ILE A 62 -12.41 7.15 -0.50
CA ILE A 62 -12.84 8.49 -0.91
C ILE A 62 -13.74 8.42 -2.15
N LYS A 63 -13.38 7.62 -3.16
CA LYS A 63 -14.20 7.45 -4.37
C LYS A 63 -15.56 6.85 -4.03
N GLU A 64 -15.60 5.84 -3.16
CA GLU A 64 -16.83 5.22 -2.69
C GLU A 64 -17.71 6.25 -1.96
N GLY A 65 -17.13 7.03 -1.03
CA GLY A 65 -17.86 8.08 -0.31
C GLY A 65 -18.44 9.16 -1.23
N ILE A 66 -17.71 9.55 -2.29
CA ILE A 66 -18.23 10.47 -3.32
C ILE A 66 -19.40 9.83 -4.08
N ALA A 67 -19.24 8.58 -4.52
CA ALA A 67 -20.29 7.87 -5.26
C ALA A 67 -21.56 7.65 -4.42
N ASP A 68 -21.42 7.42 -3.12
CA ASP A 68 -22.51 7.34 -2.15
C ASP A 68 -23.22 8.69 -2.00
N ALA A 69 -22.46 9.77 -1.87
CA ALA A 69 -23.00 11.13 -1.79
C ALA A 69 -23.79 11.51 -3.04
N ASP A 70 -23.25 11.24 -4.23
CA ASP A 70 -23.92 11.50 -5.51
C ASP A 70 -25.23 10.69 -5.66
N GLN A 71 -25.30 9.51 -5.03
CA GLN A 71 -26.50 8.66 -5.01
C GLN A 71 -27.45 8.97 -3.84
N GLY A 72 -27.14 9.99 -3.03
CA GLY A 72 -27.95 10.36 -1.87
C GLY A 72 -27.88 9.37 -0.70
N ARG A 73 -26.92 8.44 -0.69
CA ARG A 73 -26.64 7.54 0.45
C ARG A 73 -25.88 8.27 1.56
N ILE A 74 -26.50 9.33 2.08
CA ILE A 74 -25.93 10.18 3.13
C ILE A 74 -26.90 10.31 4.30
N LEU A 75 -26.35 10.62 5.47
CA LEU A 75 -27.14 10.96 6.66
C LEU A 75 -27.23 12.48 6.79
N SER A 76 -28.33 12.97 7.37
CA SER A 76 -28.39 14.36 7.81
C SER A 76 -27.36 14.58 8.92
N HIS A 77 -26.96 15.83 9.12
CA HIS A 77 -25.98 16.19 10.13
C HIS A 77 -26.40 15.70 11.53
N GLU A 78 -27.67 15.89 11.90
CA GLU A 78 -28.20 15.49 13.22
C GLU A 78 -28.11 13.98 13.43
N LYS A 79 -28.44 13.20 12.38
CA LYS A 79 -28.32 11.74 12.43
C LYS A 79 -26.87 11.29 12.52
N ALA A 80 -25.98 11.91 11.75
CA ALA A 80 -24.55 11.59 11.79
C ALA A 80 -23.95 11.84 13.18
N ILE A 81 -24.28 12.96 13.84
CA ILE A 81 -23.84 13.25 15.22
C ILE A 81 -24.39 12.20 16.20
N SER A 82 -25.68 11.88 16.13
CA SER A 82 -26.29 10.87 17.01
C SER A 82 -25.61 9.50 16.89
N GLU A 83 -25.19 9.10 15.68
CA GLU A 83 -24.45 7.84 15.48
C GLU A 83 -23.03 7.90 16.06
N LEU A 84 -22.30 9.00 15.82
CA LEU A 84 -20.93 9.18 16.33
C LEU A 84 -20.86 9.16 17.86
N GLU A 85 -21.86 9.71 18.55
CA GLU A 85 -21.94 9.69 20.01
C GLU A 85 -22.02 8.25 20.58
N THR A 86 -22.55 7.29 19.81
CA THR A 86 -22.61 5.88 20.26
C THR A 86 -21.24 5.19 20.23
N TRP A 87 -20.30 5.66 19.41
CA TRP A 87 -18.99 5.01 19.21
C TRP A 87 -18.04 5.18 20.40
N GLY A 88 -18.19 6.24 21.18
CA GLY A 88 -17.39 6.52 22.37
C GLY A 88 -17.94 5.91 23.67
N SER A 89 -19.09 5.23 23.61
CA SER A 89 -19.82 4.78 24.78
C SER A 89 -19.59 3.29 25.12
N LYS A 90 -18.44 2.73 24.72
CA LYS A 90 -18.07 1.33 24.96
C LYS A 90 -16.77 1.18 25.75
#